data_AF-A0A8J8PS94-F1
#
_entry.id   AF-A0A8J8PS94-F1
#
_cell.length_a   1.000
_cell.length_b   1.000
_cell.length_c   1.000
_cell.angle_alpha   90.00
_cell.angle_beta   90.00
_cell.angle_gamma   90.00
#
_symmetry.space_group_name_H-M   'P 1'
#
loop_
_entity.id
_entity.type
_entity.pdbx_description
1 polymer ?
#
loop_
_entity_poly.entity_id
_entity_poly.type
_entity_poly.pdbx_seq_one_letter_code
_entity_poly.pdbx_strand_id
1 'polypeptide(L)' 'MVEIRHFIYPYYSAEIERELVQAGFTYAYSYGKTIIGRLRVIGKGKTGIIALVEPNKVLKIRRTDSPKESL' A
#
# COMPACT_ATOMS: atom_id res chain seq x y z
N MET A 1 13.82 1.13 4.47
CA MET A 1 12.45 0.60 4.29
C MET A 1 11.50 1.37 5.20
N VAL A 2 10.20 1.37 4.91
CA VAL A 2 9.19 2.11 5.67
C VAL A 2 8.08 1.13 6.10
N GLU A 3 7.52 1.30 7.30
CA GLU A 3 6.42 0.43 7.78
C GLU A 3 5.23 0.46 6.82
N ILE A 4 4.62 -0.71 6.60
CA ILE A 4 3.53 -0.87 5.62
C ILE A 4 2.33 0.04 5.92
N ARG A 5 2.08 0.37 7.20
CA ARG A 5 0.96 1.23 7.62
C ARG A 5 1.00 2.61 6.98
N HIS A 6 2.18 3.13 6.66
CA HIS A 6 2.32 4.44 6.02
C HIS A 6 1.91 4.42 4.55
N PHE A 7 1.85 3.24 3.93
CA PHE A 7 1.39 3.06 2.55
C PHE A 7 -0.14 2.93 2.45
N ILE A 8 -0.85 2.86 3.58
CA ILE A 8 -2.31 2.82 3.60
C ILE A 8 -2.84 4.23 3.32
N TYR A 9 -3.63 4.36 2.25
CA TYR A 9 -4.04 5.64 1.67
C TYR A 9 -5.53 5.62 1.27
N PRO A 10 -6.26 6.76 1.35
CA PRO A 10 -5.82 8.09 1.80
C PRO A 10 -5.75 8.28 3.32
N TYR A 11 -6.42 7.43 4.08
CA TYR A 11 -6.37 7.43 5.55
C TYR A 11 -5.98 6.04 6.04
N TYR A 12 -5.40 5.97 7.23
CA TYR A 12 -5.05 4.70 7.84
C TYR A 12 -6.28 3.81 8.06
N SER A 13 -6.10 2.49 7.89
CA SER A 13 -7.10 1.46 8.18
C SER A 13 -6.43 0.28 8.86
N ALA A 14 -6.85 0.00 10.11
CA ALA A 14 -6.34 -1.12 10.88
C ALA A 14 -6.70 -2.48 10.26
N GLU A 15 -7.80 -2.56 9.52
CA GLU A 15 -8.19 -3.75 8.78
C GLU A 15 -7.16 -4.08 7.71
N ILE A 16 -6.78 -3.09 6.89
CA ILE A 16 -5.81 -3.25 5.82
C ILE A 16 -4.42 -3.55 6.38
N GLU A 17 -4.01 -2.88 7.46
CA GLU A 17 -2.71 -3.21 8.09
C GLU A 17 -2.68 -4.66 8.55
N ARG A 18 -3.73 -5.16 9.21
CA ARG A 18 -3.82 -6.56 9.64
C ARG A 18 -3.77 -7.52 8.46
N GLU A 19 -4.53 -7.27 7.39
CA GLU A 19 -4.50 -8.09 6.16
C GLU A 19 -3.07 -8.18 5.60
N LEU A 20 -2.37 -7.04 5.50
CA LEU A 20 -1.01 -6.97 4.98
C LEU A 20 0.00 -7.69 5.87
N VAL A 21 -0.07 -7.48 7.18
CA VAL A 21 0.83 -8.12 8.16
C VAL A 21 0.59 -9.63 8.21
N GLN A 22 -0.66 -10.10 8.17
CA GLN A 22 -1.00 -11.52 8.09
C GLN A 22 -0.49 -12.17 6.81
N ALA A 23 -0.45 -11.42 5.70
CA ALA A 23 0.16 -11.86 4.44
C ALA A 23 1.70 -11.75 4.43
N GLY A 24 2.33 -11.34 5.53
CA GLY A 24 3.78 -11.22 5.66
C GLY A 24 4.39 -9.91 5.18
N PHE A 25 3.56 -8.90 4.86
CA PHE A 25 4.01 -7.59 4.40
C PHE A 25 4.03 -6.59 5.56
N THR A 26 5.15 -6.51 6.27
CA THR A 26 5.34 -5.54 7.38
C THR A 26 6.03 -4.25 6.93
N TYR A 27 6.80 -4.31 5.85
CA TYR A 27 7.56 -3.19 5.31
C TYR A 27 7.48 -3.11 3.79
N ALA A 28 7.63 -1.90 3.27
CA ALA A 28 7.77 -1.64 1.84
C ALA A 28 8.86 -0.58 1.59
N TYR A 29 9.32 -0.53 0.35
CA TYR A 29 10.25 0.50 -0.11
C TYR A 29 9.48 1.75 -0.53
N SER A 30 9.91 2.91 0.00
CA SER A 30 9.52 4.21 -0.55
C SER A 30 10.30 4.43 -1.84
N TYR A 31 9.76 3.95 -2.95
CA TYR A 31 10.41 3.92 -4.24
C TYR A 31 9.40 4.05 -5.39
N GLY A 32 9.81 4.75 -6.45
CA GLY A 32 9.03 4.95 -7.67
C GLY A 32 8.84 6.42 -8.02
N LYS A 33 8.11 6.65 -9.11
CA LYS A 33 7.90 7.98 -9.71
C LYS A 33 6.71 8.75 -9.11
N THR A 34 5.78 8.05 -8.45
CA THR A 34 4.54 8.65 -7.95
C THR A 34 4.71 9.02 -6.49
N ILE A 35 4.33 10.25 -6.11
CA ILE A 35 4.41 10.74 -4.72
C ILE A 35 3.03 10.64 -4.06
N ILE A 36 2.98 10.11 -2.85
CA ILE A 36 1.79 10.05 -2.00
C ILE A 36 2.18 10.56 -0.60
N GLY A 37 1.75 11.77 -0.27
CA GLY A 37 2.21 12.45 0.94
C GLY A 37 3.74 12.59 0.93
N ARG A 38 4.41 11.90 1.86
CA ARG A 38 5.88 11.86 1.96
C ARG A 38 6.51 10.60 1.36
N LEU A 39 5.71 9.68 0.82
CA LEU A 39 6.19 8.41 0.27
C LEU A 39 6.27 8.45 -1.25
N ARG A 40 7.19 7.64 -1.78
CA ARG A 40 7.27 7.33 -3.20
C ARG A 40 6.74 5.92 -3.44
N VAL A 41 5.92 5.77 -4.48
CA VAL A 41 5.32 4.50 -4.90
C VAL A 41 5.48 4.33 -6.41
N ILE A 42 5.37 3.10 -6.90
CA ILE A 42 5.49 2.79 -8.33
C ILE A 42 4.31 3.43 -9.09
N GLY A 43 3.10 3.32 -8.56
CA GLY A 43 1.89 3.85 -9.18
C GLY A 43 0.74 4.07 -8.19
N LYS A 44 -0.21 4.90 -8.61
CA LYS A 44 -1.47 5.15 -7.91
C LYS A 44 -2.62 5.11 -8.92
N GLY A 45 -3.63 4.30 -8.64
CA GLY A 45 -4.85 4.19 -9.44
C GLY A 45 -6.10 4.68 -8.70
N LYS A 46 -7.26 4.46 -9.31
CA LYS A 46 -8.57 4.73 -8.69
C LYS A 46 -8.86 3.84 -7.49
N THR A 47 -8.39 2.58 -7.52
CA THR A 47 -8.74 1.56 -6.51
C THR A 47 -7.59 1.18 -5.57
N GLY A 48 -6.36 1.62 -5.85
CA GLY A 48 -5.20 1.18 -5.07
C GLY A 48 -3.93 1.96 -5.37
N ILE A 49 -2.88 1.66 -4.61
CA ILE A 49 -1.51 2.07 -4.84
C ILE A 49 -0.63 0.85 -5.10
N ILE A 50 0.51 1.05 -5.75
CA ILE A 50 1.44 -0.01 -6.12
C ILE A 50 2.77 0.26 -5.43
N ALA A 51 3.15 -0.58 -4.47
CA ALA A 51 4.36 -0.46 -3.66
C ALA A 51 5.33 -1.61 -3.94
N LEU A 52 6.63 -1.35 -3.79
CA LEU A 52 7.68 -2.36 -3.87
C LEU A 52 7.91 -2.99 -2.49
N VAL A 53 7.88 -4.32 -2.39
CA VAL A 53 8.10 -5.08 -1.15
C VAL A 53 9.23 -6.11 -1.35
N GLU A 54 9.79 -6.63 -0.27
CA GLU A 54 10.96 -7.53 -0.33
C GLU A 54 10.63 -8.97 -0.75
N PRO A 55 11.61 -9.65 -1.41
CA PRO A 55 12.57 -9.10 -2.37
C PRO A 55 11.89 -9.02 -3.75
N ASN A 56 11.90 -7.83 -4.36
CA ASN A 56 11.44 -7.56 -5.74
C ASN A 56 9.98 -7.91 -6.08
N LYS A 57 9.11 -8.00 -5.08
CA LYS A 57 7.67 -8.17 -5.32
C LYS A 57 6.99 -6.81 -5.38
N VAL A 58 5.96 -6.73 -6.21
CA VAL A 58 5.11 -5.55 -6.29
C VAL A 58 3.78 -5.89 -5.62
N LEU A 59 3.36 -5.06 -4.69
CA LEU A 59 2.13 -5.22 -3.94
C LEU A 59 1.15 -4.11 -4.31
N LYS A 60 -0.06 -4.50 -4.70
CA LYS A 60 -1.19 -3.57 -4.84
C LYS A 60 -1.93 -3.47 -3.51
N ILE A 61 -1.92 -2.30 -2.90
CA ILE A 61 -2.67 -2.01 -1.67
C ILE A 61 -3.94 -1.27 -2.07
N ARG A 62 -5.11 -1.80 -1.68
CA ARG A 62 -6.39 -1.13 -1.95
C ARG A 62 -6.47 0.21 -1.25
N ARG A 63 -7.10 1.20 -1.87
CA ARG A 63 -7.37 2.47 -1.18
C ARG A 63 -8.46 2.27 -0.14
N THR A 64 -8.35 2.99 0.96
CA THR A 64 -9.31 2.90 2.07
C THR A 64 -10.66 3.51 1.75
N ASP A 65 -10.70 4.42 0.77
CA ASP A 65 -11.89 5.08 0.25
C ASP A 65 -12.42 4.43 -1.05
N SER A 66 -11.78 3.36 -1.52
CA SER A 66 -12.31 2.58 -2.63
C SER A 66 -13.44 1.69 -2.10
N PRO A 67 -14.59 1.61 -2.78
CA PRO A 67 -15.61 0.62 -2.43
C PRO A 67 -14.96 -0.76 -2.41
N LYS A 68 -15.22 -1.53 -1.35
CA LYS A 68 -15.08 -2.99 -1.45
C LYS A 68 -16.19 -3.40 -2.40
N GLU A 69 -15.88 -3.51 -3.70
CA GLU A 69 -16.82 -4.18 -4.59
C GLU A 69 -17.02 -5.58 -4.01
N SER A 70 -18.27 -5.82 -3.58
CA SER A 70 -18.84 -7.15 -3.46
C SER A 70 -18.38 -7.97 -4.66
N LEU A 71 -17.71 -9.08 -4.35
CA LEU A 71 -17.36 -10.14 -5.31
C LEU A 71 -18.55 -10.51 -6.21
#